data_AF-A0A841GIP3-F1
#
_entry.id   AF-A0A841GIP3-F1
#
_cell.length_a   1.000
_cell.length_b   1.000
_cell.length_c   1.000
_cell.angle_alpha   90.00
_cell.angle_beta   90.00
_cell.angle_gamma   90.00
#
_symmetry.space_group_name_H-M   'P 1'
#
loop_
_entity.id
_entity.type
_entity.pdbx_description
1 polymer ?
#
loop_
_entity_poly.entity_id
_entity_poly.type
_entity_poly.pdbx_seq_one_letter_code
_entity_poly.pdbx_strand_id
1 'polypeptide(L)'
;MNQPDPLHSEERLQEIIDLDLLAPEVDSILTEIASQAAGRLEMPVSLVSVVLDEALHVAGSHGIDGLWLGETRGHPVEWAFCATSVRSREAFVVESAVTHPYHQTNPLVTRDGVRCYAGVPMISSRGHVLGNLCVVGLEERKFSDEEVQILRDLASEAVRRIEARVA
;
A
#
# COMPACT_ATOMS: atom_id res chain seq x y z
N MET A 1 -12.90 -23.67 7.57
CA MET A 1 -13.42 -23.46 6.20
C MET A 1 -12.37 -22.62 5.49
N ASN A 2 -11.71 -23.17 4.46
CA ASN A 2 -10.76 -22.38 3.66
C ASN A 2 -11.60 -21.40 2.84
N GLN A 3 -11.74 -20.16 3.33
CA GLN A 3 -12.12 -19.08 2.43
C GLN A 3 -11.01 -18.93 1.38
N PRO A 4 -11.36 -18.78 0.09
CA PRO A 4 -10.38 -18.47 -0.93
C PRO A 4 -9.64 -17.18 -0.54
N ASP A 5 -8.33 -17.15 -0.79
CA ASP A 5 -7.49 -15.99 -0.48
C ASP A 5 -8.11 -14.75 -1.14
N PRO A 6 -8.42 -13.68 -0.38
CA PRO A 6 -9.00 -12.45 -0.93
C PRO A 6 -8.21 -11.89 -2.11
N LEU A 7 -6.91 -12.18 -2.25
CA LEU A 7 -6.09 -11.80 -3.40
C LEU A 7 -6.56 -12.38 -4.74
N HIS A 8 -7.25 -13.52 -4.73
CA HIS A 8 -7.76 -14.18 -5.94
C HIS A 8 -9.26 -13.94 -6.17
N SER A 9 -9.89 -13.02 -5.43
CA SER A 9 -11.29 -12.66 -5.70
C SER A 9 -11.43 -12.01 -7.08
N GLU A 10 -12.18 -12.67 -7.96
CA GLU A 10 -12.49 -12.17 -9.31
C GLU A 10 -13.29 -10.86 -9.24
N GLU A 11 -14.22 -10.72 -8.30
CA GLU A 11 -15.02 -9.51 -8.14
C GLU A 11 -14.16 -8.30 -7.74
N ARG A 12 -13.16 -8.51 -6.88
CA ARG A 12 -12.19 -7.48 -6.51
C ARG A 12 -11.31 -7.08 -7.68
N LEU A 13 -10.79 -8.04 -8.43
CA LEU A 13 -9.94 -7.76 -9.59
C LEU A 13 -10.74 -7.05 -10.70
N GLN A 14 -11.99 -7.46 -10.92
CA GLN A 14 -12.88 -6.78 -11.85
C GLN A 14 -13.13 -5.33 -11.43
N GLU A 15 -13.32 -5.06 -10.13
CA GLU A 15 -13.48 -3.69 -9.67
C GLU A 15 -12.22 -2.84 -9.84
N ILE A 16 -11.03 -3.41 -9.62
CA ILE A 16 -9.76 -2.71 -9.92
C ILE A 16 -9.69 -2.31 -11.41
N ILE A 17 -10.18 -3.16 -12.31
CA ILE A 17 -10.28 -2.89 -13.74
C ILE A 17 -11.33 -1.81 -14.01
N ASP A 18 -12.53 -1.93 -13.43
CA ASP A 18 -13.65 -1.00 -13.63
C ASP A 18 -13.29 0.44 -13.16
N LEU A 19 -12.50 0.55 -12.09
CA LEU A 19 -12.01 1.83 -11.55
C LEU A 19 -10.79 2.39 -12.32
N ASP A 20 -10.26 1.64 -13.27
CA ASP A 20 -9.08 1.98 -14.09
C ASP A 20 -7.88 2.47 -13.26
N LEU A 21 -7.57 1.74 -12.17
CA LEU A 21 -6.59 2.18 -11.16
C LEU A 21 -5.15 2.26 -11.68
N LEU A 22 -4.89 1.75 -12.88
CA LEU A 22 -3.58 1.76 -13.53
C LEU A 22 -3.43 2.93 -14.52
N ALA A 23 -4.47 3.76 -14.68
CA ALA A 23 -4.44 4.90 -15.59
C ALA A 23 -3.50 6.01 -15.11
N PRO A 24 -2.81 6.71 -16.03
CA PRO A 24 -1.89 7.80 -15.67
C PRO A 24 -2.51 8.92 -14.83
N GLU A 25 -3.81 9.24 -15.01
CA GLU A 25 -4.41 10.32 -14.24
C GLU A 25 -4.70 9.91 -12.79
N VAL A 26 -4.78 8.60 -12.50
CA VAL A 26 -4.84 8.07 -11.11
C VAL A 26 -3.52 8.32 -10.39
N ASP A 27 -2.39 8.21 -11.11
CA ASP A 27 -1.06 8.43 -10.53
C ASP A 27 -0.92 9.80 -9.87
N SER A 28 -1.39 10.85 -10.54
CA SER A 28 -1.33 12.21 -9.99
C SER A 28 -2.10 12.37 -8.67
N ILE A 29 -3.30 11.78 -8.60
CA ILE A 29 -4.17 11.82 -7.42
C ILE A 29 -3.53 11.05 -6.27
N LEU A 30 -3.02 9.86 -6.55
CA LEU A 30 -2.48 8.97 -5.52
C LEU A 30 -1.09 9.38 -5.06
N THR A 31 -0.29 9.99 -5.95
CA THR A 31 0.99 10.63 -5.59
C THR A 31 0.78 11.79 -4.62
N GLU A 32 -0.28 12.58 -4.80
CA GLU A 32 -0.64 13.63 -3.84
C GLU A 32 -0.96 13.04 -2.45
N ILE A 33 -1.76 11.98 -2.40
CA ILE A 33 -2.08 11.28 -1.14
C ILE A 33 -0.82 10.70 -0.49
N ALA A 34 0.03 10.03 -1.28
CA ALA A 34 1.29 9.47 -0.79
C ALA A 34 2.18 10.58 -0.18
N SER A 35 2.31 11.72 -0.86
CA SER A 35 3.07 12.86 -0.36
C SER A 35 2.49 13.45 0.93
N GLN A 36 1.17 13.50 1.08
CA GLN A 36 0.54 13.95 2.33
C GLN A 36 0.82 12.98 3.48
N ALA A 37 0.74 11.67 3.25
CA ALA A 37 1.04 10.67 4.26
C ALA A 37 2.51 10.74 4.72
N ALA A 38 3.45 10.85 3.77
CA ALA A 38 4.87 11.04 4.06
C ALA A 38 5.11 12.30 4.91
N GLY A 39 4.54 13.43 4.50
CA GLY A 39 4.71 14.71 5.19
C GLY A 39 4.10 14.74 6.58
N ARG A 40 2.89 14.20 6.77
CA ARG A 40 2.21 14.22 8.08
C ARG A 40 2.84 13.31 9.11
N LEU A 41 3.43 12.19 8.67
CA LEU A 41 4.08 11.23 9.56
C LEU A 41 5.61 11.43 9.60
N GLU A 42 6.17 12.43 8.91
CA GLU A 42 7.62 12.65 8.81
C GLU A 42 8.36 11.38 8.34
N MET A 43 7.83 10.73 7.31
CA MET A 43 8.37 9.48 6.76
C MET A 43 9.05 9.73 5.42
N PRO A 44 10.20 9.09 5.14
CA PRO A 44 10.95 9.32 3.91
C PRO A 44 10.24 8.77 2.67
N VAL A 45 9.44 7.71 2.83
CA VAL A 45 8.78 7.03 1.73
C VAL A 45 7.31 6.82 2.06
N SER A 46 6.46 7.00 1.05
CA SER A 46 5.05 6.64 1.10
C SER A 46 4.58 6.13 -0.26
N LEU A 47 3.69 5.14 -0.25
CA LEU A 47 3.16 4.51 -1.45
C LEU A 47 1.65 4.39 -1.34
N VAL A 48 0.98 4.64 -2.46
CA VAL A 48 -0.32 4.03 -2.73
C VAL A 48 -0.10 2.90 -3.72
N SER A 49 -0.51 1.70 -3.32
CA SER A 49 -0.36 0.48 -4.09
C SER A 49 -1.71 -0.07 -4.50
N VAL A 50 -1.78 -0.66 -5.69
CA VAL A 50 -2.88 -1.52 -6.15
C VAL A 50 -2.38 -2.95 -6.04
N VAL A 51 -3.13 -3.80 -5.35
CA VAL A 51 -2.73 -5.18 -5.07
C VAL A 51 -3.55 -6.14 -5.92
N LEU A 52 -2.91 -6.70 -6.94
CA LEU A 52 -3.47 -7.70 -7.85
C LEU A 52 -3.38 -9.10 -7.22
N ASP A 53 -3.57 -10.14 -8.01
CA ASP A 53 -3.50 -11.53 -7.59
C ASP A 53 -2.07 -12.02 -7.34
N GLU A 54 -1.14 -11.72 -8.25
CA GLU A 54 0.26 -12.15 -8.18
C GLU A 54 1.26 -10.98 -8.11
N ALA A 55 0.77 -9.75 -8.24
CA ALA A 55 1.63 -8.56 -8.29
C ALA A 55 1.10 -7.39 -7.47
N LEU A 56 2.03 -6.54 -7.07
CA LEU A 56 1.75 -5.20 -6.59
C LEU A 56 2.15 -4.19 -7.66
N HIS A 57 1.26 -3.24 -7.93
CA HIS A 57 1.56 -2.06 -8.73
C HIS A 57 1.64 -0.83 -7.84
N VAL A 58 2.69 -0.02 -7.98
CA VAL A 58 2.79 1.29 -7.34
C VAL A 58 1.96 2.26 -8.17
N ALA A 59 0.81 2.67 -7.64
CA ALA A 59 -0.13 3.56 -8.32
C ALA A 59 0.07 5.03 -7.93
N GLY A 60 0.81 5.33 -6.87
CA GLY A 60 1.24 6.67 -6.51
C GLY A 60 2.31 6.60 -5.43
N SER A 61 3.20 7.58 -5.36
CA SER A 61 4.37 7.46 -4.48
C SER A 61 5.02 8.77 -4.09
N HIS A 62 5.75 8.75 -2.99
CA HIS A 62 6.64 9.80 -2.54
C HIS A 62 7.97 9.18 -2.07
N GLY A 63 9.09 9.83 -2.43
CA GLY A 63 10.41 9.52 -1.87
C GLY A 63 11.04 8.21 -2.34
N ILE A 64 10.59 7.64 -3.45
CA ILE A 64 11.11 6.37 -3.97
C ILE A 64 12.30 6.50 -4.94
N ASP A 65 12.74 7.73 -5.23
CA ASP A 65 13.87 7.98 -6.12
C ASP A 65 15.14 7.33 -5.57
N GLY A 66 15.82 6.54 -6.41
CA GLY A 66 17.02 5.80 -6.04
C GLY A 66 16.79 4.46 -5.32
N LEU A 67 15.53 4.07 -5.08
CA LEU A 67 15.16 2.72 -4.65
C LEU A 67 14.85 1.84 -5.86
N TRP A 68 15.09 0.53 -5.77
CA TRP A 68 14.75 -0.40 -6.84
C TRP A 68 13.25 -0.41 -7.15
N LEU A 69 12.42 -0.21 -6.11
CA LEU A 69 10.97 -0.06 -6.26
C LEU A 69 10.58 1.16 -7.11
N GLY A 70 11.37 2.24 -7.09
CA GLY A 70 11.17 3.41 -7.94
C GLY A 70 11.35 3.12 -9.42
N GLU A 71 12.35 2.30 -9.76
CA GLU A 71 12.65 1.90 -11.14
C GLU A 71 11.62 0.92 -11.70
N THR A 72 11.16 0.00 -10.87
CA THR A 72 10.28 -1.10 -11.30
C THR A 72 8.80 -0.79 -11.21
N ARG A 73 8.42 0.15 -10.34
CA ARG A 73 7.02 0.54 -10.06
C ARG A 73 6.10 -0.64 -9.70
N GLY A 74 6.66 -1.73 -9.19
CA GLY A 74 5.92 -2.91 -8.79
C GLY A 74 6.83 -4.08 -8.46
N HIS A 75 6.26 -5.11 -7.84
CA HIS A 75 6.98 -6.33 -7.46
C HIS A 75 6.00 -7.50 -7.27
N PRO A 76 6.48 -8.75 -7.17
CA PRO A 76 5.63 -9.90 -6.85
C PRO A 76 4.88 -9.73 -5.52
N VAL A 77 3.63 -10.19 -5.43
CA VAL A 77 2.78 -9.99 -4.25
C VAL A 77 3.33 -10.65 -3.00
N GLU A 78 4.16 -11.68 -3.13
CA GLU A 78 4.82 -12.38 -2.03
C GLU A 78 5.80 -11.49 -1.27
N TRP A 79 6.27 -10.40 -1.91
CA TRP A 79 7.15 -9.41 -1.27
C TRP A 79 6.33 -8.30 -0.61
N ALA A 80 5.02 -8.23 -0.84
CA ALA A 80 4.16 -7.14 -0.41
C ALA A 80 3.80 -7.25 1.07
N PHE A 81 4.27 -6.28 1.87
CA PHE A 81 3.81 -6.11 3.25
C PHE A 81 2.28 -5.91 3.30
N CYS A 82 1.73 -5.16 2.34
CA CYS A 82 0.30 -4.87 2.26
C CYS A 82 -0.57 -6.09 1.93
N ALA A 83 -0.01 -7.20 1.44
CA ALA A 83 -0.81 -8.41 1.21
C ALA A 83 -1.41 -8.94 2.52
N THR A 84 -0.75 -8.71 3.66
CA THR A 84 -1.32 -8.98 4.99
C THR A 84 -2.57 -8.13 5.24
N SER A 85 -2.51 -6.82 4.97
CA SER A 85 -3.65 -5.91 5.11
C SER A 85 -4.79 -6.21 4.15
N VAL A 86 -4.52 -6.70 2.94
CA VAL A 86 -5.57 -7.14 2.01
C VAL A 86 -6.33 -8.34 2.57
N ARG A 87 -5.61 -9.32 3.13
CA ARG A 87 -6.19 -10.53 3.72
C ARG A 87 -6.95 -10.25 5.01
N SER A 88 -6.40 -9.41 5.89
CA SER A 88 -7.03 -9.10 7.19
C SER A 88 -8.09 -8.01 7.10
N ARG A 89 -8.03 -7.15 6.07
CA ARG A 89 -8.81 -5.90 5.97
C ARG A 89 -8.49 -4.92 7.10
N GLU A 90 -7.33 -5.07 7.73
CA GLU A 90 -6.86 -4.25 8.84
C GLU A 90 -5.51 -3.61 8.54
N ALA A 91 -5.12 -2.63 9.35
CA ALA A 91 -3.79 -2.03 9.25
C ALA A 91 -2.72 -3.08 9.55
N PHE A 92 -1.58 -2.99 8.86
CA PHE A 92 -0.42 -3.82 9.13
C PHE A 92 0.77 -2.93 9.45
N VAL A 93 1.33 -3.12 10.64
CA VAL A 93 2.42 -2.31 11.18
C VAL A 93 3.59 -3.21 11.52
N VAL A 94 4.78 -2.83 11.06
CA VAL A 94 6.05 -3.50 11.31
C VAL A 94 7.03 -2.47 11.83
N GLU A 95 7.34 -2.54 13.12
CA GLU A 95 8.28 -1.61 13.76
C GLU A 95 9.74 -1.89 13.37
N SER A 96 10.07 -3.17 13.17
CA SER A 96 11.39 -3.66 12.75
C SER A 96 11.25 -4.80 11.75
N ALA A 97 11.49 -4.51 10.48
CA ALA A 97 11.41 -5.47 9.39
C ALA A 97 12.57 -6.47 9.41
N VAL A 98 13.74 -6.07 9.95
CA VAL A 98 14.95 -6.92 10.05
C VAL A 98 14.83 -8.00 11.13
N THR A 99 13.93 -7.83 12.10
CA THR A 99 13.61 -8.85 13.11
C THR A 99 12.25 -9.50 12.90
N HIS A 100 11.48 -9.05 11.89
CA HIS A 100 10.16 -9.58 11.63
C HIS A 100 10.24 -11.01 11.05
N PRO A 101 9.59 -12.02 11.68
CA PRO A 101 9.76 -13.43 11.32
C PRO A 101 9.50 -13.74 9.84
N TYR A 102 8.58 -13.01 9.21
CA TYR A 102 8.17 -13.24 7.82
C TYR A 102 8.81 -12.26 6.81
N HIS A 103 9.48 -11.20 7.27
CA HIS A 103 9.96 -10.14 6.37
C HIS A 103 11.47 -9.88 6.44
N GLN A 104 12.19 -10.45 7.41
CA GLN A 104 13.63 -10.25 7.57
C GLN A 104 14.46 -10.62 6.32
N THR A 105 13.99 -11.56 5.48
CA THR A 105 14.64 -11.96 4.22
C THR A 105 13.95 -11.40 2.97
N ASN A 106 13.00 -10.47 3.14
CA ASN A 106 12.28 -9.87 2.02
C ASN A 106 13.24 -9.01 1.18
N PRO A 107 13.22 -9.08 -0.16
CA PRO A 107 14.04 -8.25 -1.03
C PRO A 107 13.95 -6.75 -0.75
N LEU A 108 12.79 -6.23 -0.36
CA LEU A 108 12.64 -4.82 0.02
C LEU A 108 13.45 -4.45 1.28
N VAL A 109 13.61 -5.40 2.22
CA VAL A 109 14.42 -5.22 3.43
C VAL A 109 15.91 -5.33 3.11
N THR A 110 16.29 -6.32 2.31
CA THR A 110 17.70 -6.63 2.02
C THR A 110 18.32 -5.76 0.93
N ARG A 111 17.52 -5.25 -0.01
CA ARG A 111 17.97 -4.43 -1.15
C ARG A 111 17.65 -2.95 -0.98
N ASP A 112 16.41 -2.61 -0.67
CA ASP A 112 15.95 -1.21 -0.56
C ASP A 112 16.09 -0.66 0.87
N GLY A 113 16.55 -1.47 1.82
CA GLY A 113 16.87 -1.02 3.18
C GLY A 113 15.65 -0.74 4.05
N VAL A 114 14.48 -1.29 3.72
CA VAL A 114 13.27 -1.13 4.54
C VAL A 114 13.52 -1.61 5.97
N ARG A 115 13.17 -0.77 6.96
CA ARG A 115 13.29 -1.06 8.40
C ARG A 115 11.97 -1.01 9.14
N CYS A 116 11.06 -0.13 8.76
CA CYS A 116 9.72 -0.11 9.31
C CYS A 116 8.68 0.14 8.21
N TYR A 117 7.44 -0.28 8.49
CA TYR A 117 6.31 -0.19 7.58
C TYR A 117 5.04 0.05 8.37
N ALA A 118 4.18 0.96 7.91
CA ALA A 118 2.80 1.05 8.36
C ALA A 118 1.89 1.23 7.15
N GLY A 119 0.96 0.30 6.96
CA GLY A 119 0.03 0.29 5.84
C GLY A 119 -1.40 0.10 6.28
N VAL A 120 -2.33 0.74 5.56
CA VAL A 120 -3.77 0.61 5.78
C VAL A 120 -4.48 0.30 4.45
N PRO A 121 -5.51 -0.56 4.49
CA PRO A 121 -6.22 -0.96 3.29
C PRO A 121 -7.05 0.20 2.71
N MET A 122 -7.05 0.31 1.39
CA MET A 122 -8.01 1.12 0.63
C MET A 122 -9.24 0.27 0.33
N ILE A 123 -10.33 0.49 1.06
CA ILE A 123 -11.57 -0.30 0.96
C ILE A 123 -12.59 0.51 0.16
N SER A 124 -13.04 -0.02 -0.97
CA SER A 124 -14.04 0.62 -1.82
C SER A 124 -15.43 0.64 -1.19
N SER A 125 -16.34 1.43 -1.76
CA SER A 125 -17.77 1.46 -1.40
C SER A 125 -18.46 0.10 -1.60
N ARG A 126 -17.95 -0.73 -2.51
CA ARG A 126 -18.39 -2.12 -2.73
C ARG A 126 -17.79 -3.10 -1.72
N GLY A 127 -16.89 -2.63 -0.86
CA GLY A 127 -16.30 -3.40 0.23
C GLY A 127 -15.04 -4.19 -0.15
N HIS A 128 -14.52 -4.04 -1.37
CA HIS A 128 -13.30 -4.71 -1.79
C HIS A 128 -12.04 -3.93 -1.38
N VAL A 129 -10.97 -4.64 -1.04
CA VAL A 129 -9.67 -4.01 -0.77
C VAL A 129 -8.92 -3.85 -2.08
N LEU A 130 -8.87 -2.63 -2.59
CA LEU A 130 -8.22 -2.31 -3.88
C LEU A 130 -6.69 -2.35 -3.78
N GLY A 131 -6.18 -2.06 -2.58
CA GLY A 131 -4.76 -1.92 -2.33
C GLY A 131 -4.50 -1.28 -0.98
N ASN A 132 -3.39 -0.57 -0.83
CA ASN A 132 -2.99 0.04 0.45
C ASN A 132 -2.37 1.42 0.25
N LEU A 133 -2.60 2.30 1.23
CA LEU A 133 -1.74 3.45 1.51
C LEU A 133 -0.77 3.05 2.62
N CYS A 134 0.53 3.27 2.42
CA CYS A 134 1.53 2.96 3.43
C CYS A 134 2.67 3.96 3.47
N VAL A 135 3.33 4.04 4.63
CA VAL A 135 4.62 4.70 4.82
C VAL A 135 5.70 3.67 5.11
N VAL A 136 6.92 3.98 4.68
CA VAL A 136 8.08 3.09 4.79
C VAL A 136 9.27 3.89 5.32
N GLY A 137 9.97 3.34 6.31
CA GLY A 137 11.13 3.97 6.93
C GLY A 137 12.41 3.18 6.74
N LEU A 138 13.53 3.90 6.72
CA LEU A 138 14.90 3.36 6.64
C LEU A 138 15.54 3.18 8.03
N GLU A 139 14.80 3.50 9.08
CA GLU A 139 15.12 3.26 10.49
C GLU A 139 13.94 2.56 11.17
N GLU A 140 14.20 1.84 12.26
CA GLU A 140 13.15 1.23 13.07
C GLU A 140 12.32 2.32 13.74
N ARG A 141 11.00 2.14 13.79
CA ARG A 141 10.08 3.15 14.32
C ARG A 141 8.79 2.50 14.79
N LYS A 142 8.26 3.02 15.90
CA LYS A 142 6.90 2.71 16.35
C LYS A 142 5.92 3.69 15.76
N PHE A 143 4.71 3.20 15.48
CA PHE A 143 3.60 4.02 15.02
C PHE A 143 2.51 4.01 16.08
N SER A 144 2.06 5.20 16.46
CA SER A 144 0.93 5.41 17.35
C SER A 144 -0.39 5.14 16.64
N ASP A 145 -1.44 4.90 17.42
CA ASP A 145 -2.81 4.73 16.89
C ASP A 145 -3.29 5.98 16.13
N GLU A 146 -2.85 7.17 16.55
CA GLU A 146 -3.16 8.44 15.88
C GLU A 146 -2.52 8.50 14.48
N GLU A 147 -1.26 8.10 14.33
CA GLU A 147 -0.59 8.04 13.03
C GLU A 147 -1.25 7.02 12.10
N VAL A 148 -1.63 5.85 12.63
CA VAL A 148 -2.39 4.86 11.87
C VAL A 148 -3.76 5.41 11.47
N GLN A 149 -4.42 6.18 12.34
CA GLN A 149 -5.69 6.83 12.02
C GLN A 149 -5.54 7.87 10.91
N ILE A 150 -4.46 8.67 10.92
CA ILE A 150 -4.15 9.61 9.83
C ILE A 150 -4.03 8.87 8.49
N LEU A 151 -3.36 7.72 8.46
CA LEU A 151 -3.28 6.89 7.26
C LEU A 151 -4.67 6.40 6.83
N ARG A 152 -5.53 5.96 7.76
CA ARG A 152 -6.89 5.50 7.43
C ARG A 152 -7.74 6.60 6.80
N ASP A 153 -7.63 7.82 7.32
CA ASP A 153 -8.37 8.97 6.80
C ASP A 153 -7.92 9.31 5.37
N LEU A 154 -6.60 9.28 5.13
CA LEU A 154 -6.02 9.51 3.81
C LEU A 154 -6.34 8.38 2.81
N ALA A 155 -6.35 7.12 3.26
CA ALA A 155 -6.75 5.99 2.42
C ALA A 155 -8.22 6.07 2.03
N SER A 156 -9.08 6.50 2.96
CA SER A 156 -10.50 6.75 2.68
C SER A 156 -10.70 7.89 1.70
N GLU A 157 -9.88 8.94 1.78
CA GLU A 157 -9.87 10.03 0.80
C GLU A 157 -9.40 9.57 -0.58
N ALA A 158 -8.36 8.74 -0.65
CA ALA A 158 -7.89 8.16 -1.92
C ALA A 158 -9.01 7.39 -2.62
N VAL A 159 -9.74 6.54 -1.88
CA VAL A 159 -10.89 5.79 -2.41
C VAL A 159 -11.97 6.73 -2.94
N ARG A 160 -12.38 7.74 -2.16
CA ARG A 160 -13.40 8.70 -2.61
C ARG A 160 -13.01 9.40 -3.91
N ARG A 161 -11.75 9.81 -4.03
CA ARG A 161 -11.23 10.50 -5.23
C ARG A 161 -11.13 9.58 -6.44
N ILE A 162 -10.78 8.31 -6.22
CA ILE A 162 -10.79 7.27 -7.27
C ILE A 162 -12.23 7.07 -7.77
N GLU A 163 -13.17 6.77 -6.88
CA GLU A 163 -14.55 6.44 -7.25
C GLU A 163 -15.26 7.62 -7.93
N ALA A 164 -14.98 8.85 -7.50
CA ALA A 164 -15.55 10.06 -8.10
C ALA A 164 -15.11 10.32 -9.55
N ARG A 165 -14.04 9.66 -10.06
CA ARG A 165 -13.62 9.78 -11.47
C ARG A 165 -14.53 9.04 -12.44
N VAL A 166 -15.14 7.95 -11.97
CA VAL A 166 -15.88 7.01 -12.83
C VAL A 166 -17.39 7.07 -12.61
N ALA A 167 -17.85 7.90 -11.66
CA ALA A 167 -19.25 8.19 -11.37
C ALA A 167 -19.82 9.25 -12.33
#